data_AF-M2WR97-F1
#
_entry.id   AF-M2WR97-F1
#
_cell.length_a   1.000
_cell.length_b   1.000
_cell.length_c   1.000
_cell.angle_alpha   90.00
_cell.angle_beta   90.00
_cell.angle_gamma   90.00
#
_symmetry.space_group_name_H-M   'P 1'
#
loop_
_entity.id
_entity.type
_entity.pdbx_description
1 polymer ?
#
loop_
_entity_poly.entity_id
_entity_poly.type
_entity_poly.pdbx_seq_one_letter_code
_entity_poly.pdbx_strand_id
1 'polypeptide(L)'
;MHVFVDESKRDDYILCAVTVVPSGVDEMRKRMRELCPKGSSRIHMKSVDRKTAPKIVTEVAKLNADSRLYVVKSRKLSEREARDLTLTAAAHDLVELSASRVVIESCDQDREDNRVIRQAVGPQAPFEYLHDRPNNPLLWLPDVHAWAWGRGGSIRRKIEHRIEVITL
;
A
#
# COMPACT_ATOMS: atom_id res chain seq x y z
N MET A 1 7.78 10.13 -9.08
CA MET A 1 6.54 9.32 -8.90
C MET A 1 6.11 9.39 -7.44
N HIS A 2 4.80 9.46 -7.13
CA HIS A 2 4.33 9.42 -5.73
C HIS A 2 3.92 8.01 -5.36
N VAL A 3 4.27 7.57 -4.16
CA VAL A 3 4.00 6.22 -3.68
C VAL A 3 3.26 6.27 -2.35
N PHE A 4 2.25 5.42 -2.21
CA PHE A 4 1.43 5.27 -1.02
C PHE A 4 1.56 3.84 -0.51
N VAL A 5 1.89 3.69 0.78
CA VAL A 5 2.27 2.41 1.38
C VAL A 5 1.36 2.07 2.54
N ASP A 6 0.80 0.87 2.52
CA ASP A 6 0.07 0.27 3.65
C ASP A 6 0.38 -1.22 3.74
N GLU A 7 0.15 -1.80 4.91
CA GLU A 7 0.34 -3.22 5.20
C GLU A 7 -0.99 -3.99 5.25
N SER A 8 -0.97 -5.24 4.81
CA SER A 8 -2.08 -6.16 5.00
C SER A 8 -1.59 -7.45 5.62
N LYS A 9 -2.26 -7.85 6.71
CA LYS A 9 -1.93 -9.02 7.51
C LYS A 9 -3.06 -10.03 7.37
N ARG A 10 -2.75 -11.17 6.74
CA ARG A 10 -3.64 -12.34 6.68
C ARG A 10 -2.86 -13.59 7.04
N ASP A 11 -2.69 -14.52 6.11
CA ASP A 11 -1.82 -15.68 6.27
C ASP A 11 -0.35 -15.33 6.03
N ASP A 12 -0.12 -14.38 5.12
CA ASP A 12 1.19 -13.80 4.80
C ASP A 12 1.23 -12.33 5.28
N TYR A 13 2.45 -11.82 5.50
CA TYR A 13 2.67 -10.40 5.71
C TYR A 13 2.90 -9.73 4.35
N ILE A 14 2.09 -8.72 4.03
CA ILE A 14 2.14 -8.02 2.74
C ILE A 14 2.34 -6.53 3.01
N LEU A 15 3.39 -5.96 2.42
CA LEU A 15 3.52 -4.51 2.27
C LEU A 15 3.17 -4.13 0.84
N CYS A 16 2.23 -3.22 0.67
CA CYS A 16 1.77 -2.77 -0.63
C CYS A 16 2.22 -1.35 -0.89
N ALA A 17 2.97 -1.14 -1.98
CA ALA A 17 3.38 0.17 -2.46
C ALA A 17 2.62 0.49 -3.76
N VAL A 18 1.68 1.43 -3.69
CA VAL A 18 0.91 1.90 -4.85
C VAL A 18 1.55 3.15 -5.43
N THR A 19 1.78 3.13 -6.73
CA THR A 19 2.35 4.25 -7.50
C THR A 19 1.25 5.09 -8.14
N VAL A 20 1.40 6.41 -8.06
CA VAL A 20 0.52 7.41 -8.67
C VAL A 20 1.37 8.49 -9.32
N VAL A 21 1.01 8.87 -10.55
CA VAL A 21 1.65 9.99 -11.25
C VAL A 21 1.36 11.32 -10.53
N PRO A 22 2.34 12.20 -10.30
CA PRO A 22 2.14 13.43 -9.53
C PRO A 22 0.99 14.31 -10.02
N SER A 23 0.81 14.43 -11.34
CA SER A 23 -0.26 15.21 -11.97
C SER A 23 -1.66 14.66 -11.70
N GLY A 24 -1.79 13.38 -11.33
CA GLY A 24 -3.08 12.71 -11.07
C GLY A 24 -3.44 12.59 -9.59
N VAL A 25 -2.61 13.09 -8.68
CA VAL A 25 -2.77 12.91 -7.22
C VAL A 25 -4.11 13.46 -6.70
N ASP A 26 -4.49 14.66 -7.13
CA ASP A 26 -5.72 15.31 -6.65
C ASP A 26 -6.98 14.65 -7.22
N GLU A 27 -6.93 14.26 -8.50
CA GLU A 27 -8.00 13.47 -9.13
C GLU A 27 -8.17 12.13 -8.42
N MET A 28 -7.06 11.40 -8.21
CA MET A 28 -7.08 10.12 -7.50
C MET A 28 -7.67 10.26 -6.10
N ARG A 29 -7.30 11.32 -5.38
CA ARG A 29 -7.84 11.61 -4.04
C ARG A 29 -9.36 11.85 -4.09
N LYS A 30 -9.84 12.58 -5.10
CA LYS A 30 -11.28 12.81 -5.31
C LYS A 30 -12.00 11.49 -5.59
N ARG A 31 -11.49 10.66 -6.52
CA ARG A 31 -12.08 9.37 -6.85
C ARG A 31 -12.16 8.42 -5.65
N MET A 32 -11.10 8.36 -4.84
CA MET A 32 -11.10 7.54 -3.62
C MET A 32 -12.15 8.01 -2.60
N ARG A 33 -12.34 9.33 -2.44
CA ARG A 33 -13.41 9.87 -1.57
C ARG A 33 -14.81 9.52 -2.08
N GLU A 34 -15.03 9.58 -3.39
CA GLU A 34 -16.32 9.21 -4.00
C GLU A 34 -16.66 7.72 -3.79
N LEU A 35 -15.64 6.86 -3.73
CA LEU A 35 -15.79 5.43 -3.44
C LEU A 35 -15.99 5.13 -1.95
N CYS A 36 -15.71 6.08 -1.07
CA CYS A 36 -15.87 5.89 0.37
C CYS A 36 -17.36 5.70 0.72
N PRO A 37 -17.74 4.59 1.38
CA PRO A 37 -19.13 4.36 1.76
C PRO A 37 -19.71 5.52 2.58
N LYS A 38 -20.99 5.84 2.35
CA LYS A 38 -21.70 6.88 3.11
C LYS A 38 -21.64 6.57 4.61
N GLY A 39 -21.26 7.56 5.41
CA GLY A 39 -21.12 7.43 6.86
C GLY A 39 -19.76 6.88 7.33
N SER A 40 -18.88 6.46 6.41
CA SER A 40 -17.49 6.11 6.74
C SER A 40 -16.56 7.31 6.51
N SER A 41 -15.59 7.49 7.41
CA SER A 41 -14.54 8.50 7.27
C SER A 41 -13.34 8.03 6.42
N ARG A 42 -13.23 6.71 6.21
CA ARG A 42 -12.20 6.07 5.39
C ARG A 42 -12.66 4.74 4.82
N ILE A 43 -11.98 4.29 3.77
CA ILE A 43 -12.07 2.90 3.30
C ILE A 43 -11.06 2.07 4.12
N HIS A 44 -11.54 1.01 4.76
CA HIS A 44 -10.72 -0.04 5.36
C HIS A 44 -11.36 -1.37 5.02
N MET A 45 -10.78 -2.11 4.08
CA MET A 45 -11.42 -3.24 3.42
C MET A 45 -11.76 -4.40 4.37
N LYS A 46 -11.07 -4.51 5.51
CA LYS A 46 -11.42 -5.47 6.56
C LYS A 46 -12.81 -5.20 7.17
N SER A 47 -13.24 -3.94 7.19
CA SER A 47 -14.52 -3.48 7.75
C SER A 47 -15.62 -3.29 6.70
N VAL A 48 -15.28 -3.36 5.41
CA VAL A 48 -16.25 -3.24 4.31
C VAL A 48 -17.06 -4.53 4.19
N ASP A 49 -18.38 -4.40 4.02
CA ASP A 49 -19.28 -5.54 3.90
C ASP A 49 -19.07 -6.33 2.60
N ARG A 50 -19.52 -7.60 2.60
CA ARG A 50 -19.32 -8.54 1.48
C ARG A 50 -19.98 -8.11 0.17
N LYS A 51 -21.03 -7.28 0.19
CA LYS A 51 -21.73 -6.79 -1.02
C LYS A 51 -21.02 -5.57 -1.61
N THR A 52 -20.44 -4.72 -0.77
CA THR A 52 -19.76 -3.48 -1.18
C THR A 52 -18.31 -3.72 -1.61
N ALA A 53 -17.57 -4.60 -0.91
CA ALA A 53 -16.16 -4.82 -1.18
C ALA A 53 -15.82 -5.16 -2.65
N PRO A 54 -16.56 -6.05 -3.36
CA PRO A 54 -16.29 -6.32 -4.77
C PRO A 54 -16.47 -5.11 -5.69
N LYS A 55 -17.37 -4.18 -5.35
CA LYS A 55 -17.60 -2.95 -6.11
C LYS A 55 -16.41 -2.00 -5.95
N ILE A 56 -15.95 -1.80 -4.71
CA ILE A 56 -14.76 -0.97 -4.44
C ILE A 56 -13.55 -1.50 -5.20
N VAL A 57 -13.25 -2.81 -5.11
CA VAL A 57 -12.12 -3.41 -5.85
C VAL A 57 -12.27 -3.20 -7.36
N THR A 58 -13.48 -3.36 -7.90
CA THR A 58 -13.73 -3.18 -9.34
C THR A 58 -13.50 -1.74 -9.78
N GLU A 59 -13.94 -0.75 -9.00
CA GLU A 59 -13.71 0.66 -9.34
C GLU A 59 -12.26 1.08 -9.16
N VAL A 60 -11.59 0.60 -8.10
CA VAL A 60 -10.16 0.86 -7.89
C VAL A 60 -9.31 0.26 -9.00
N ALA A 61 -9.63 -0.94 -9.50
CA ALA A 61 -8.89 -1.58 -10.58
C ALA A 61 -8.92 -0.83 -11.92
N LYS A 62 -9.90 0.06 -12.11
CA LYS A 62 -10.00 0.96 -13.28
C LYS A 62 -9.10 2.18 -13.17
N LEU A 63 -8.70 2.56 -11.96
CA LEU A 63 -7.82 3.70 -11.72
C LEU A 63 -6.42 3.37 -12.23
N ASN A 64 -5.70 4.39 -12.70
CA ASN A 64 -4.31 4.24 -13.13
C ASN A 64 -3.38 4.31 -11.91
N ALA A 65 -3.45 3.27 -11.09
CA ALA A 65 -2.68 3.09 -9.88
C ALA A 65 -2.15 1.65 -9.90
N ASP A 66 -0.85 1.49 -10.14
CA ASP A 66 -0.19 0.20 -10.18
C ASP A 66 0.55 -0.02 -8.86
N SER A 67 0.60 -1.27 -8.38
CA SER A 67 1.14 -1.60 -7.07
C SER A 67 2.20 -2.69 -7.13
N ARG A 68 3.20 -2.58 -6.27
CA ARG A 68 4.12 -3.66 -5.91
C ARG A 68 3.75 -4.22 -4.54
N LEU A 69 3.62 -5.54 -4.45
CA LEU A 69 3.42 -6.26 -3.19
C LEU A 69 4.70 -6.95 -2.78
N TYR A 70 5.21 -6.62 -1.60
CA TYR A 70 6.32 -7.32 -0.97
C TYR A 70 5.74 -8.31 0.04
N VAL A 71 5.91 -9.60 -0.23
CA VAL A 71 5.21 -10.67 0.47
C VAL A 71 6.21 -11.55 1.22
N VAL A 72 6.07 -11.61 2.54
CA VAL A 72 6.83 -12.52 3.39
C VAL A 72 5.95 -13.71 3.76
N LYS A 73 6.37 -14.90 3.34
CA LYS A 73 5.65 -16.18 3.58
C LYS A 73 6.32 -16.99 4.69
N SER A 74 6.43 -16.39 5.88
CA SER A 74 7.08 -17.05 7.01
C SER A 74 6.28 -16.89 8.28
N ARG A 75 5.98 -18.03 8.94
CA ARG A 75 5.39 -18.06 10.29
C ARG A 75 6.42 -17.94 11.41
N LYS A 76 7.71 -17.89 11.08
CA LYS A 76 8.81 -17.82 12.06
C LYS A 76 9.23 -16.39 12.38
N LEU A 77 8.98 -15.46 11.46
CA LEU A 77 9.30 -14.05 11.67
C LEU A 77 8.20 -13.41 12.50
N SER A 78 8.60 -12.56 13.44
CA SER A 78 7.69 -11.61 14.06
C SER A 78 7.17 -10.61 13.02
N GLU A 79 6.06 -9.96 13.35
CA GLU A 79 5.47 -8.92 12.50
C GLU A 79 6.47 -7.79 12.21
N ARG A 80 7.25 -7.39 13.23
CA ARG A 80 8.27 -6.35 13.07
C ARG A 80 9.37 -6.78 12.10
N GLU A 81 9.86 -8.01 12.20
CA GLU A 81 10.89 -8.53 11.28
C GLU A 81 10.37 -8.61 9.84
N ALA A 82 9.12 -9.04 9.64
CA ALA A 82 8.49 -9.04 8.32
C ALA A 82 8.30 -7.62 7.76
N ARG A 83 7.92 -6.66 8.61
CA ARG A 83 7.82 -5.23 8.25
C ARG A 83 9.18 -4.66 7.85
N ASP A 84 10.23 -4.93 8.62
CA ASP A 84 11.58 -4.45 8.34
C ASP A 84 12.11 -5.02 7.03
N LEU A 85 11.90 -6.31 6.79
CA LEU A 85 12.30 -6.99 5.57
C LEU A 85 11.59 -6.42 4.33
N THR A 86 10.27 -6.25 4.41
CA THR A 86 9.47 -5.69 3.31
C THR A 86 9.73 -4.21 3.07
N LEU A 87 9.88 -3.38 4.12
CA LEU A 87 10.24 -1.98 3.97
C LEU A 87 11.65 -1.80 3.39
N THR A 88 12.60 -2.65 3.77
CA THR A 88 13.96 -2.62 3.20
C THR A 88 13.92 -2.91 1.71
N ALA A 89 13.25 -3.99 1.30
CA ALA A 89 13.08 -4.33 -0.11
C ALA A 89 12.36 -3.21 -0.89
N ALA A 90 11.25 -2.70 -0.34
CA ALA A 90 10.52 -1.60 -0.95
C ALA A 90 11.36 -0.33 -1.09
N ALA A 91 12.17 0.01 -0.09
CA ALA A 91 13.01 1.19 -0.15
C ALA A 91 14.03 1.11 -1.30
N HIS A 92 14.66 -0.04 -1.52
CA HIS A 92 15.57 -0.25 -2.65
C HIS A 92 14.86 -0.10 -4.00
N ASP A 93 13.73 -0.79 -4.18
CA ASP A 93 12.91 -0.69 -5.39
C ASP A 93 12.46 0.75 -5.69
N LEU A 94 12.10 1.51 -4.66
CA LEU A 94 11.64 2.88 -4.81
C LEU A 94 12.76 3.84 -5.25
N VAL A 95 14.02 3.53 -4.94
CA VAL A 95 15.17 4.23 -5.51
C VAL A 95 15.27 3.96 -7.01
N GLU A 96 15.20 2.70 -7.42
CA GLU A 96 15.28 2.30 -8.84
C GLU A 96 14.15 2.90 -9.67
N LEU A 97 12.94 2.95 -9.10
CA LEU A 97 11.76 3.56 -9.70
C LEU A 97 11.78 5.10 -9.73
N SER A 98 12.83 5.74 -9.20
CA SER A 98 12.91 7.20 -9.09
C SER A 98 11.66 7.79 -8.42
N ALA A 99 11.24 7.18 -7.31
CA ALA A 99 10.22 7.76 -6.46
C ALA A 99 10.65 9.17 -6.05
N SER A 100 9.70 10.10 -6.00
CA SER A 100 9.95 11.47 -5.54
C SER A 100 9.36 11.70 -4.16
N ARG A 101 8.26 10.99 -3.84
CA ARG A 101 7.58 11.08 -2.55
C ARG A 101 6.96 9.75 -2.16
N VAL A 102 7.13 9.34 -0.91
CA VAL A 102 6.60 8.10 -0.32
C VAL A 102 5.79 8.45 0.93
N VAL A 103 4.51 8.09 0.93
CA VAL A 103 3.61 8.28 2.08
C VAL A 103 3.30 6.92 2.65
N ILE A 104 3.64 6.71 3.92
CA ILE A 104 3.46 5.43 4.61
C ILE A 104 2.33 5.60 5.63
N GLU A 105 1.39 4.65 5.70
CA GLU A 105 0.39 4.65 6.77
C GLU A 105 1.09 4.49 8.13
N SER A 106 0.84 5.44 9.04
CA SER A 106 1.35 5.41 10.40
C SER A 106 0.70 4.26 11.19
N CYS A 107 1.54 3.47 11.87
CA CYS A 107 1.11 2.34 12.68
C CYS A 107 1.70 2.37 14.10
N ASP A 108 2.03 3.57 14.60
CA ASP A 108 2.73 3.81 15.87
C ASP A 108 4.15 3.20 15.95
N GLN A 109 4.73 2.81 14.82
CA GLN A 109 6.10 2.29 14.70
C GLN A 109 6.97 3.13 13.76
N ASP A 110 6.58 4.38 13.56
CA ASP A 110 7.15 5.29 12.56
C ASP A 110 8.64 5.55 12.80
N ARG A 111 9.09 5.54 14.06
CA ARG A 111 10.50 5.74 14.41
C ARG A 111 11.38 4.60 13.88
N GLU A 112 10.95 3.37 14.09
CA GLU A 112 11.67 2.19 13.64
C GLU A 112 11.63 2.08 12.12
N ASP A 113 10.51 2.41 11.48
CA ASP A 113 10.41 2.48 10.01
C ASP A 113 11.39 3.50 9.42
N ASN A 114 11.47 4.68 10.02
CA ASN A 114 12.43 5.71 9.62
C ASN A 114 13.88 5.22 9.74
N ARG A 115 14.18 4.40 10.76
CA ARG A 115 15.51 3.78 10.93
C ARG A 115 15.79 2.77 9.82
N VAL A 116 14.84 1.89 9.51
CA VAL A 116 14.96 0.87 8.46
C VAL A 116 15.18 1.51 7.10
N ILE A 117 14.36 2.49 6.73
CA ILE A 117 14.48 3.19 5.44
C ILE A 117 15.87 3.83 5.32
N ARG A 118 16.32 4.56 6.34
CA ARG A 118 17.67 5.17 6.35
C ARG A 118 18.80 4.15 6.27
N GLN A 119 18.65 2.99 6.89
CA GLN A 119 19.63 1.91 6.78
C GLN A 119 19.68 1.34 5.36
N ALA A 120 18.54 1.23 4.68
CA ALA A 120 18.45 0.70 3.33
C ALA A 120 18.99 1.67 2.27
N VAL A 121 18.63 2.96 2.33
CA VAL A 121 18.93 3.94 1.26
C VAL A 121 19.99 4.98 1.64
N GLY A 122 20.51 4.91 2.86
CA GLY A 122 21.51 5.83 3.38
C GLY A 122 20.92 7.08 4.06
N PRO A 123 21.80 7.99 4.55
CA PRO A 123 21.40 9.15 5.35
C PRO A 123 20.67 10.23 4.54
N GLN A 124 20.84 10.24 3.21
CA GLN A 124 20.15 11.13 2.29
C GLN A 124 19.34 10.29 1.32
N ALA A 125 18.09 9.99 1.70
CA ALA A 125 17.18 9.27 0.82
C ALA A 125 16.93 10.10 -0.47
N PRO A 126 16.91 9.47 -1.65
CA PRO A 126 16.68 10.17 -2.91
C PRO A 126 15.21 10.55 -3.13
N PHE A 127 14.34 10.28 -2.16
CA PHE A 127 12.92 10.62 -2.15
C PHE A 127 12.51 11.23 -0.82
N GLU A 128 11.49 12.09 -0.84
CA GLU A 128 10.80 12.50 0.38
C GLU A 128 10.00 11.33 0.94
N TYR A 129 10.04 11.09 2.24
CA TYR A 129 9.14 10.13 2.87
C TYR A 129 8.58 10.65 4.18
N LEU A 130 7.33 10.30 4.45
CA LEU A 130 6.60 10.68 5.65
C LEU A 130 5.59 9.61 6.04
N HIS A 131 5.26 9.58 7.32
CA HIS A 131 4.12 8.84 7.83
C HIS A 131 2.90 9.76 7.88
N ASP A 132 1.74 9.23 7.46
CA ASP A 132 0.47 9.96 7.46
C ASP A 132 -0.64 9.10 8.04
N ARG A 133 -1.75 9.74 8.44
CA ARG A 133 -2.85 9.06 9.11
C ARG A 133 -3.74 8.30 8.11
N PRO A 134 -4.47 7.26 8.55
CA PRO A 134 -5.37 6.48 7.70
C PRO A 134 -6.54 7.25 7.08
N ASN A 135 -6.71 8.54 7.39
CA ASN A 135 -7.73 9.40 6.78
C ASN A 135 -7.28 9.98 5.43
N ASN A 136 -6.00 9.84 5.05
CA ASN A 136 -5.54 10.19 3.72
C ASN A 136 -6.13 9.22 2.67
N PRO A 137 -6.97 9.69 1.73
CA PRO A 137 -7.66 8.79 0.80
C PRO A 137 -6.75 7.98 -0.12
N LEU A 138 -5.50 8.41 -0.30
CA LEU A 138 -4.54 7.71 -1.15
C LEU A 138 -3.89 6.53 -0.43
N LEU A 139 -3.87 6.51 0.90
CA LEU A 139 -3.48 5.35 1.70
C LEU A 139 -4.52 4.23 1.66
N TRP A 140 -5.74 4.51 1.20
CA TRP A 140 -6.75 3.46 1.01
C TRP A 140 -6.48 2.62 -0.24
N LEU A 141 -5.72 3.13 -1.21
CA LEU A 141 -5.34 2.37 -2.38
C LEU A 141 -4.53 1.12 -2.00
N PRO A 142 -3.41 1.21 -1.25
CA PRO A 142 -2.65 0.03 -0.87
C PRO A 142 -3.46 -0.95 0.00
N ASP A 143 -4.33 -0.48 0.92
CA ASP A 143 -5.28 -1.36 1.65
C ASP A 143 -6.17 -2.17 0.68
N VAL A 144 -6.75 -1.52 -0.34
CA VAL A 144 -7.60 -2.19 -1.33
C VAL A 144 -6.83 -3.20 -2.17
N HIS A 145 -5.63 -2.85 -2.66
CA HIS A 145 -4.81 -3.73 -3.49
C HIS A 145 -4.35 -4.96 -2.69
N ALA A 146 -3.77 -4.74 -1.50
CA ALA A 146 -3.27 -5.80 -0.64
C ALA A 146 -4.40 -6.71 -0.16
N TRP A 147 -5.55 -6.14 0.25
CA TRP A 147 -6.70 -6.93 0.68
C TRP A 147 -7.27 -7.78 -0.46
N ALA A 148 -7.39 -7.22 -1.68
CA ALA A 148 -7.91 -7.94 -2.83
C ALA A 148 -6.99 -9.10 -3.24
N TRP A 149 -5.67 -8.86 -3.20
CA TRP A 149 -4.68 -9.90 -3.41
C TRP A 149 -4.81 -11.00 -2.34
N GLY A 150 -4.77 -10.65 -1.06
CA GLY A 150 -4.87 -11.58 0.05
C GLY A 150 -6.22 -12.30 0.15
N ARG A 151 -7.30 -11.73 -0.41
CA ARG A 151 -8.62 -12.39 -0.51
C ARG A 151 -8.65 -13.52 -1.54
N GLY A 152 -7.84 -13.42 -2.60
CA GLY A 152 -7.75 -14.41 -3.66
C GLY A 152 -9.00 -14.54 -4.52
N GLY A 153 -9.09 -15.64 -5.27
CA GLY A 153 -10.26 -16.02 -6.05
C GLY A 153 -10.70 -14.96 -7.07
N SER A 154 -12.01 -14.78 -7.20
CA SER A 154 -12.59 -13.81 -8.14
C SER A 154 -12.33 -12.35 -7.78
N ILE A 155 -11.95 -12.06 -6.53
CA ILE A 155 -11.60 -10.71 -6.10
C ILE A 155 -10.20 -10.34 -6.61
N ARG A 156 -9.20 -11.21 -6.43
CA ARG A 156 -7.85 -11.00 -6.95
C ARG A 156 -7.85 -10.78 -8.46
N ARG A 157 -8.57 -11.63 -9.21
CA ARG A 157 -8.67 -11.53 -10.68
C ARG A 157 -9.17 -10.19 -11.20
N LYS A 158 -9.87 -9.39 -10.38
CA LYS A 158 -10.36 -8.06 -10.78
C LYS A 158 -9.26 -7.01 -10.85
N ILE A 159 -8.17 -7.20 -10.11
CA ILE A 159 -7.15 -6.18 -9.89
C ILE A 159 -5.73 -6.67 -10.19
N GLU A 160 -5.53 -7.97 -10.42
CA GLU A 160 -4.20 -8.55 -10.63
C GLU A 160 -3.39 -7.92 -11.77
N HIS A 161 -4.04 -7.35 -12.79
CA HIS A 161 -3.37 -6.62 -13.87
C HIS A 161 -2.72 -5.30 -13.42
N ARG A 162 -3.03 -4.81 -12.21
CA ARG A 162 -2.40 -3.65 -11.56
C ARG A 162 -1.30 -4.05 -10.58
N ILE A 163 -1.04 -5.34 -10.39
CA ILE A 163 -0.25 -5.84 -9.26
C ILE A 163 0.97 -6.62 -9.74
N GLU A 164 2.15 -6.14 -9.35
CA GLU A 164 3.40 -6.89 -9.39
C GLU A 164 3.70 -7.46 -7.99
N VAL A 165 4.21 -8.69 -7.90
CA VAL A 165 4.45 -9.37 -6.62
C VAL A 165 5.90 -9.80 -6.49
N ILE A 166 6.52 -9.36 -5.40
CA ILE A 166 7.88 -9.68 -4.98
C ILE A 166 7.77 -10.54 -3.70
N THR A 167 8.24 -11.79 -3.77
CA THR A 167 8.27 -12.68 -2.59
C THR A 167 9.64 -12.62 -1.94
N LEU A 168 9.68 -12.43 -0.62
CA LEU A 168 10.87 -12.32 0.21
C LEU A 168 11.05 -13.56 1.09
#